data_AF-A0A3B9TQ32-F1
#
_entry.id   AF-A0A3B9TQ32-F1
#
_cell.length_a   1.000
_cell.length_b   1.000
_cell.length_c   1.000
_cell.angle_alpha   90.00
_cell.angle_beta   90.00
_cell.angle_gamma   90.00
#
_symmetry.space_group_name_H-M   'P 1'
#
loop_
_entity.id
_entity.type
_entity.pdbx_description
1 polymer ?
#
loop_
_entity_poly.entity_id
_entity_poly.type
_entity_poly.pdbx_seq_one_letter_code
_entity_poly.pdbx_strand_id
1 'polypeptide(L)'
;MPVKRKLALILALFAAFLATPSFCSPAVFDPDSISGPRIKELYMVIHRDPDSQILALERGKLDVLGDITRPVDVTRLAGNDEIDLSVAQGFHIFFMGFNLRKEPWNNLALRKAVAHAIPRQQIVRDLFSGYSTPISAFLPPASPYFEPNVPSYPYDPEAARSILEEAGWSWDP
;
A
#
# COMPACT_ATOMS: atom_id res chain seq x y z
N MET A 1 -44.58 -30.23 -45.10
CA MET A 1 -43.49 -29.37 -45.64
C MET A 1 -42.88 -28.32 -44.68
N PRO A 2 -43.29 -28.09 -43.40
CA PRO A 2 -42.74 -26.96 -42.62
C PRO A 2 -41.53 -27.29 -41.73
N VAL A 3 -41.28 -28.57 -41.39
CA VAL A 3 -40.23 -28.95 -40.41
C VAL A 3 -38.82 -28.94 -41.01
N LYS A 4 -38.66 -29.37 -42.26
CA LYS A 4 -37.35 -29.39 -42.95
C LYS A 4 -36.77 -27.99 -43.18
N ARG A 5 -37.62 -26.96 -43.38
CA ARG A 5 -37.19 -25.56 -43.51
C ARG A 5 -36.77 -24.94 -42.18
N LYS A 6 -37.42 -25.28 -41.06
CA LYS A 6 -37.02 -24.81 -39.72
C LYS A 6 -35.69 -25.42 -39.27
N LEU A 7 -35.44 -26.69 -39.58
CA LEU A 7 -34.17 -27.36 -39.25
C LEU A 7 -33.00 -26.80 -40.07
N ALA A 8 -33.21 -26.51 -41.36
CA ALA A 8 -32.21 -25.88 -42.22
C ALA A 8 -31.87 -24.44 -41.78
N LEU A 9 -32.86 -23.67 -41.30
CA LEU A 9 -32.64 -22.32 -40.79
C LEU A 9 -31.85 -22.33 -39.46
N ILE A 10 -32.16 -23.28 -38.58
CA ILE A 10 -31.45 -23.45 -37.30
C ILE A 10 -30.01 -23.93 -37.54
N LEU A 11 -29.77 -24.84 -38.49
CA LEU A 11 -28.42 -25.25 -38.86
C LEU A 11 -27.62 -24.10 -39.50
N ALA A 12 -28.26 -23.25 -40.31
CA ALA A 12 -27.60 -22.10 -40.94
C ALA A 12 -27.25 -21.00 -39.91
N LEU A 13 -28.10 -20.77 -38.91
CA LEU A 13 -27.81 -19.88 -37.78
C LEU A 13 -26.70 -20.42 -36.87
N PHE A 14 -26.64 -21.73 -36.67
CA PHE A 14 -25.57 -22.36 -35.90
C PHE A 14 -24.21 -22.34 -36.64
N ALA A 15 -24.23 -22.51 -37.96
CA ALA A 15 -23.02 -22.40 -38.80
C ALA A 15 -22.49 -20.96 -38.87
N ALA A 16 -23.37 -19.94 -38.84
CA ALA A 16 -22.96 -18.54 -38.81
C ALA A 16 -22.32 -18.11 -37.48
N PHE A 17 -22.69 -18.77 -36.35
CA PHE A 17 -22.07 -18.51 -35.05
C PHE A 17 -20.66 -19.14 -34.92
N LEU A 18 -20.38 -20.17 -35.71
CA LEU A 18 -19.08 -20.86 -35.75
C LEU A 18 -18.09 -20.25 -36.76
N ALA A 19 -18.51 -19.26 -37.56
CA ALA A 19 -17.73 -18.71 -38.68
C ALA A 19 -17.19 -17.29 -38.46
N THR A 20 -17.14 -16.80 -37.21
CA THR A 20 -16.18 -15.74 -36.88
C THR A 20 -15.16 -16.34 -35.93
N PRO A 21 -13.98 -16.74 -36.43
CA PRO A 21 -12.82 -16.76 -35.58
C PRO A 21 -12.51 -15.29 -35.27
N SER A 22 -13.24 -14.70 -34.33
CA SER A 22 -12.66 -13.70 -33.46
C SER A 22 -11.73 -14.44 -32.51
N PHE A 23 -10.73 -15.14 -33.09
CA PHE A 23 -9.46 -15.27 -32.43
C PHE A 23 -9.04 -13.82 -32.23
N CYS A 24 -9.13 -13.38 -30.99
CA CYS A 24 -8.24 -12.35 -30.50
C CYS A 24 -6.86 -12.84 -30.94
N SER A 25 -6.37 -12.30 -32.06
CA SER A 25 -4.99 -12.48 -32.47
C SER A 25 -4.20 -12.17 -31.21
N PRO A 26 -3.30 -13.03 -30.73
CA PRO A 26 -2.47 -12.66 -29.59
C PRO A 26 -1.86 -11.33 -29.99
N ALA A 27 -2.28 -10.25 -29.33
CA ALA A 27 -1.87 -8.91 -29.72
C ALA A 27 -0.35 -8.99 -29.74
N VAL A 28 0.23 -8.87 -30.94
CA VAL A 28 1.69 -8.89 -31.09
C VAL A 28 2.14 -7.76 -30.21
N PHE A 29 2.83 -8.13 -29.13
CA PHE A 29 3.36 -7.15 -28.19
C PHE A 29 4.24 -6.22 -29.01
N ASP A 30 3.74 -5.00 -29.24
CA ASP A 30 4.47 -3.95 -29.92
C ASP A 30 5.19 -3.15 -28.84
N PRO A 31 6.51 -3.36 -28.65
CA PRO A 31 7.26 -2.66 -27.62
C PRO A 31 7.31 -1.14 -27.89
N ASP A 32 7.17 -0.72 -29.15
CA ASP A 32 7.21 0.69 -29.56
C ASP A 32 5.88 1.41 -29.28
N SER A 33 4.79 0.65 -29.09
CA SER A 33 3.49 1.19 -28.67
C SER A 33 3.43 1.57 -27.18
N ILE A 34 4.41 1.12 -26.39
CA ILE A 34 4.46 1.35 -24.94
C ILE A 34 5.25 2.63 -24.67
N SER A 35 4.61 3.64 -24.10
CA SER A 35 5.31 4.80 -23.54
C SER A 35 6.05 4.37 -22.27
N GLY A 36 7.34 4.09 -22.40
CA GLY A 36 8.21 3.67 -21.31
C GLY A 36 9.68 3.91 -21.62
N PRO A 37 10.57 3.77 -20.62
CA PRO A 37 12.01 3.93 -20.82
C PRO A 37 12.51 2.89 -21.84
N ARG A 38 13.20 3.36 -22.87
CA ARG A 38 13.77 2.51 -23.94
C ARG A 38 15.09 1.88 -23.48
N ILE A 39 15.01 0.94 -22.55
CA ILE A 39 16.17 0.20 -22.03
C ILE A 39 16.28 -1.17 -22.70
N LYS A 40 17.52 -1.63 -22.93
CA LYS A 40 17.78 -2.96 -23.51
C LYS A 40 17.79 -4.05 -22.45
N GLU A 41 18.24 -3.73 -21.24
CA GLU A 41 18.42 -4.65 -20.14
C GLU A 41 17.95 -3.99 -18.84
N LEU A 42 17.41 -4.80 -17.94
CA LEU A 42 17.00 -4.38 -16.60
C LEU A 42 17.67 -5.30 -15.59
N TYR A 43 18.47 -4.72 -14.69
CA TYR A 43 19.14 -5.44 -13.62
C TYR A 43 18.48 -5.13 -12.28
N MET A 44 17.95 -6.16 -11.61
CA MET A 44 17.45 -6.05 -10.25
C MET A 44 18.54 -6.49 -9.27
N VAL A 45 19.39 -5.54 -8.87
CA VAL A 45 20.51 -5.82 -7.97
C VAL A 45 20.02 -5.88 -6.53
N ILE A 46 20.32 -6.98 -5.84
CA ILE A 46 19.88 -7.19 -4.45
C ILE A 46 20.93 -6.65 -3.49
N HIS A 47 20.67 -5.47 -2.94
CA HIS A 47 21.36 -4.94 -1.77
C HIS A 47 20.46 -5.11 -0.54
N ARG A 48 20.92 -5.84 0.47
CA ARG A 48 20.14 -6.10 1.70
C ARG A 48 20.22 -4.98 2.72
N ASP A 49 21.32 -4.23 2.69
CA ASP A 49 21.62 -3.18 3.65
C ASP A 49 21.27 -1.81 3.05
N PRO A 50 20.50 -0.97 3.76
CA PRO A 50 20.12 0.36 3.26
C PRO A 50 21.31 1.29 3.00
N ASP A 51 22.37 1.25 3.82
CA ASP A 51 23.55 2.10 3.59
C ASP A 51 24.26 1.69 2.31
N SER A 52 24.35 0.37 2.03
CA SER A 52 24.85 -0.14 0.76
C SER A 52 24.01 0.30 -0.44
N GLN A 53 22.69 0.44 -0.30
CA GLN A 53 21.82 0.92 -1.37
C GLN A 53 22.09 2.39 -1.68
N ILE A 54 22.11 3.24 -0.65
CA ILE A 54 22.38 4.68 -0.77
C ILE A 54 23.75 4.92 -1.40
N LEU A 55 24.80 4.24 -0.92
CA LEU A 55 26.14 4.37 -1.46
C LEU A 55 26.25 3.87 -2.91
N ALA A 56 25.47 2.87 -3.30
CA ALA A 56 25.45 2.38 -4.66
C ALA A 56 24.77 3.37 -5.61
N LEU A 57 23.67 4.01 -5.18
CA LEU A 57 23.02 5.09 -5.92
C LEU A 57 23.96 6.29 -6.10
N GLU A 58 24.58 6.79 -5.02
CA GLU A 58 25.51 7.94 -5.09
C GLU A 58 26.75 7.67 -5.94
N ARG A 59 27.15 6.40 -6.10
CA ARG A 59 28.29 6.00 -6.95
C ARG A 59 27.86 5.68 -8.39
N GLY A 60 26.61 5.92 -8.76
CA GLY A 60 26.07 5.62 -10.09
C GLY A 60 26.02 4.12 -10.40
N LYS A 61 26.00 3.26 -9.38
CA LYS A 61 25.84 1.79 -9.55
C LYS A 61 24.37 1.36 -9.56
N LEU A 62 23.47 2.21 -9.07
CA LEU A 62 22.03 2.05 -9.17
C LEU A 62 21.48 3.27 -9.88
N ASP A 63 20.60 3.06 -10.87
CA ASP A 63 19.90 4.14 -11.56
C ASP A 63 18.61 4.53 -10.84
N VAL A 64 17.99 3.59 -10.12
CA VAL A 64 16.71 3.77 -9.42
C VAL A 64 16.78 3.12 -8.04
N LEU A 65 16.36 3.86 -7.02
CA LEU A 65 16.17 3.36 -5.66
C LEU A 65 14.76 3.73 -5.17
N GLY A 66 13.97 2.71 -4.83
CA GLY A 66 12.64 2.86 -4.24
C GLY A 66 12.64 2.66 -2.72
N ASP A 67 11.50 2.92 -2.09
CA ASP A 67 11.23 2.62 -0.67
C ASP A 67 12.26 3.16 0.33
N ILE A 68 12.62 4.44 0.19
CA ILE A 68 13.48 5.12 1.17
C ILE A 68 12.68 5.32 2.47
N THR A 69 13.08 4.61 3.53
CA THR A 69 12.34 4.58 4.80
C THR A 69 12.93 5.49 5.87
N ARG A 70 14.22 5.86 5.77
CA ARG A 70 14.91 6.64 6.80
C ARG A 70 14.92 8.13 6.43
N PRO A 71 14.41 9.02 7.29
CA PRO A 71 14.42 10.47 7.04
C PRO A 71 15.80 11.07 6.74
N VAL A 72 16.85 10.54 7.37
CA VAL A 72 18.23 10.98 7.16
C VAL A 72 18.69 10.73 5.72
N ASP A 73 18.25 9.62 5.11
CA ASP A 73 18.58 9.32 3.72
C ASP A 73 17.84 10.25 2.76
N VAL A 74 16.58 10.55 3.05
CA VAL A 74 15.79 11.51 2.27
C VAL A 74 16.49 12.87 2.26
N THR A 75 16.95 13.35 3.42
CA THR A 75 17.68 14.61 3.54
C THR A 75 19.03 14.57 2.81
N ARG A 76 19.76 13.46 2.93
CA ARG A 76 21.05 13.26 2.25
C ARG A 76 20.90 13.27 0.73
N LEU A 77 19.93 12.53 0.20
CA LEU A 77 19.67 12.44 -1.24
C LEU A 77 19.12 13.74 -1.81
N ALA A 78 18.26 14.45 -1.06
CA ALA A 78 17.76 15.78 -1.46
C ALA A 78 18.86 16.84 -1.58
N GLY A 79 19.99 16.65 -0.90
CA GLY A 79 21.16 17.53 -0.98
C GLY A 79 22.14 17.18 -2.09
N ASN A 80 21.88 16.15 -2.91
CA ASN A 80 22.73 15.74 -4.00
C ASN A 80 22.11 16.15 -5.35
N ASP A 81 22.74 17.10 -6.04
CA ASP A 81 22.26 17.65 -7.32
C ASP A 81 22.27 16.62 -8.48
N GLU A 82 22.95 15.49 -8.33
CA GLU A 82 22.99 14.42 -9.33
C GLU A 82 21.81 13.45 -9.20
N ILE A 83 20.98 13.57 -8.15
CA ILE A 83 19.90 12.64 -7.84
C ILE A 83 18.56 13.37 -7.91
N ASP A 84 17.67 12.89 -8.78
CA ASP A 84 16.28 13.33 -8.81
C ASP A 84 15.46 12.58 -7.74
N LEU A 85 15.04 13.30 -6.70
CA LEU A 85 14.28 12.76 -5.59
C LEU A 85 12.80 13.14 -5.70
N SER A 86 11.94 12.14 -5.89
CA SER A 86 10.49 12.30 -5.87
C SER A 86 9.90 11.80 -4.55
N VAL A 87 9.23 12.71 -3.83
CA VAL A 87 8.48 12.38 -2.60
C VAL A 87 7.01 12.68 -2.83
N ALA A 88 6.17 11.67 -2.64
CA ALA A 88 4.72 11.78 -2.80
C ALA A 88 3.99 11.10 -1.64
N GLN A 89 2.75 11.53 -1.40
CA GLN A 89 1.90 10.86 -0.42
C GLN A 89 1.52 9.47 -0.92
N GLY A 90 2.02 8.44 -0.24
CA GLY A 90 1.79 7.05 -0.61
C GLY A 90 0.45 6.48 -0.14
N PHE A 91 0.13 5.30 -0.67
CA PHE A 91 -0.98 4.45 -0.20
C PHE A 91 -0.58 3.50 0.95
N HIS A 92 0.65 3.65 1.46
CA HIS A 92 1.18 2.81 2.53
C HIS A 92 0.71 3.29 3.91
N ILE A 93 0.35 2.35 4.78
CA ILE A 93 -0.08 2.61 6.15
C ILE A 93 0.69 1.73 7.14
N PHE A 94 1.09 2.30 8.26
CA PHE A 94 1.60 1.54 9.40
C PHE A 94 0.47 1.39 10.43
N PHE A 95 0.16 0.16 10.82
CA PHE A 95 -0.87 -0.10 11.82
C PHE A 95 -0.50 -1.28 12.72
N MET A 96 -1.06 -1.29 13.92
CA MET A 96 -0.97 -2.40 14.85
C MET A 96 -2.25 -3.23 14.74
N GLY A 97 -2.10 -4.46 14.27
CA GLY A 97 -3.19 -5.44 14.23
C GLY A 97 -3.27 -6.23 15.53
N PHE A 98 -4.49 -6.51 16.00
CA PHE A 98 -4.74 -7.39 17.15
C PHE A 98 -5.35 -8.71 16.68
N ASN A 99 -4.88 -9.83 17.21
CA ASN A 99 -5.51 -11.13 16.94
C ASN A 99 -6.78 -11.28 17.79
N LEU A 100 -7.93 -10.93 17.21
CA LEU A 100 -9.23 -10.93 17.89
C LEU A 100 -9.75 -12.32 18.28
N ARG A 101 -9.07 -13.39 17.84
CA ARG A 101 -9.46 -14.78 18.15
C ARG A 101 -8.85 -15.31 19.44
N LYS A 102 -7.92 -14.58 20.06
CA LYS A 102 -7.15 -15.04 21.20
C LYS A 102 -7.19 -14.02 22.33
N GLU A 103 -7.45 -14.50 23.54
CA GLU A 103 -7.27 -13.72 24.77
C GLU A 103 -5.82 -13.17 24.87
N PRO A 104 -5.61 -11.94 25.35
CA PRO A 104 -6.64 -11.03 25.88
C PRO A 104 -7.22 -10.07 24.82
N TRP A 105 -6.79 -10.19 23.57
CA TRP A 105 -7.06 -9.22 22.49
C TRP A 105 -8.45 -9.30 21.87
N ASN A 106 -9.22 -10.34 22.17
CA ASN A 106 -10.65 -10.43 21.86
C ASN A 106 -11.47 -9.41 22.69
N ASN A 107 -11.01 -9.00 23.88
CA ASN A 107 -11.66 -7.95 24.67
C ASN A 107 -11.51 -6.56 24.02
N LEU A 108 -12.65 -5.90 23.77
CA LEU A 108 -12.68 -4.56 23.14
C LEU A 108 -12.06 -3.47 24.03
N ALA A 109 -12.24 -3.55 25.36
CA ALA A 109 -11.74 -2.55 26.29
C ALA A 109 -10.21 -2.44 26.22
N LEU A 110 -9.51 -3.58 26.15
CA LEU A 110 -8.05 -3.61 25.99
C LEU A 110 -7.59 -2.91 24.71
N ARG A 111 -8.27 -3.14 23.59
CA ARG A 111 -7.91 -2.50 22.31
C ARG A 111 -8.16 -0.98 22.34
N LYS A 112 -9.24 -0.54 22.98
CA LYS A 112 -9.52 0.89 23.18
C LYS A 112 -8.49 1.55 24.10
N ALA A 113 -8.13 0.90 25.20
CA ALA A 113 -7.08 1.38 26.10
C ALA A 113 -5.75 1.53 25.37
N VAL A 114 -5.32 0.52 24.60
CA VAL A 114 -4.10 0.63 23.77
C VAL A 114 -4.20 1.77 22.75
N ALA A 115 -5.36 1.98 22.14
CA ALA A 115 -5.55 3.07 21.18
C ALA A 115 -5.34 4.47 21.80
N HIS A 116 -5.63 4.63 23.10
CA HIS A 116 -5.36 5.85 23.87
C HIS A 116 -3.93 5.91 24.45
N ALA A 117 -3.31 4.75 24.73
CA ALA A 117 -1.97 4.69 25.31
C ALA A 117 -0.82 4.94 24.31
N ILE A 118 -1.08 4.93 23.00
CA ILE A 118 -0.04 5.09 21.97
C ILE A 118 0.09 6.57 21.52
N PRO A 119 1.24 7.25 21.75
CA PRO A 119 1.45 8.63 21.35
C PRO A 119 1.80 8.74 19.85
N ARG A 120 0.81 8.54 18.96
CA ARG A 120 1.01 8.51 17.49
C ARG A 120 1.75 9.74 16.95
N GLN A 121 1.42 10.92 17.45
CA GLN A 121 2.07 12.18 17.07
C GLN A 121 3.55 12.20 17.44
N GLN A 122 3.91 11.67 18.61
CA GLN A 122 5.30 11.60 19.04
C GLN A 122 6.09 10.59 18.20
N ILE A 123 5.51 9.40 17.94
CA ILE A 123 6.12 8.40 17.07
C ILE A 123 6.44 8.98 15.69
N VAL A 124 5.50 9.72 15.10
CA VAL A 124 5.70 10.36 13.80
C VAL A 124 6.83 11.38 13.82
N ARG A 125 6.91 12.22 14.86
CA ARG A 125 8.01 13.20 14.99
C ARG A 125 9.36 12.51 15.20
N ASP A 126 9.43 11.60 16.16
CA ASP A 126 10.70 11.07 16.66
C ASP A 126 11.29 10.02 15.71
N LEU A 127 10.45 9.19 15.07
CA LEU A 127 10.92 8.13 14.16
C LEU A 127 10.90 8.55 12.69
N PHE A 128 9.85 9.26 12.26
CA PHE A 128 9.64 9.59 10.86
C PHE A 128 10.04 11.02 10.50
N SER A 129 10.47 11.84 11.47
CA SER A 129 10.88 13.24 11.25
C SER A 129 9.85 14.06 10.46
N GLY A 130 8.55 13.73 10.58
CA GLY A 130 7.47 14.39 9.85
C GLY A 130 7.20 13.89 8.42
N TYR A 131 7.94 12.90 7.91
CA TYR A 131 7.67 12.25 6.61
C TYR A 131 6.48 11.26 6.64
N SER A 132 5.81 11.16 7.78
CA SER A 132 4.59 10.39 7.95
C SER A 132 3.52 11.27 8.59
N THR A 133 2.25 10.89 8.44
CA THR A 133 1.12 11.61 9.01
C THR A 133 0.28 10.64 9.84
N PRO A 134 -0.08 10.98 11.09
CA PRO A 134 -1.03 10.18 11.84
C PRO A 134 -2.37 10.12 11.12
N ILE A 135 -2.91 8.92 10.93
CA ILE A 135 -4.23 8.70 10.33
C ILE A 135 -5.16 8.04 11.34
N SER A 136 -6.44 8.43 11.29
CA SER A 136 -7.53 7.84 12.09
C SER A 136 -8.40 6.87 11.27
N ALA A 137 -8.28 6.90 9.94
CA ALA A 137 -8.98 6.02 9.03
C ALA A 137 -8.02 4.97 8.44
N PHE A 138 -8.57 3.88 7.91
CA PHE A 138 -7.79 2.85 7.22
C PHE A 138 -7.26 3.33 5.87
N LEU A 139 -8.07 4.09 5.13
CA LEU A 139 -7.62 4.67 3.87
C LEU A 139 -6.82 5.94 4.13
N PRO A 140 -5.67 6.15 3.45
CA PRO A 140 -4.88 7.35 3.58
C PRO A 140 -5.53 8.52 2.81
N PRO A 141 -5.15 9.78 3.09
CA PRO A 141 -5.68 10.95 2.38
C PRO A 141 -5.44 10.95 0.86
N ALA A 142 -4.48 10.17 0.36
CA ALA A 142 -4.27 9.96 -1.07
C ALA A 142 -5.42 9.19 -1.74
N SER A 143 -6.27 8.51 -0.98
CA SER A 143 -7.42 7.78 -1.50
C SER A 143 -8.60 8.72 -1.76
N PRO A 144 -9.30 8.58 -2.92
CA PRO A 144 -10.53 9.33 -3.18
C PRO A 144 -11.69 8.96 -2.25
N TYR A 145 -11.55 7.88 -1.48
CA TYR A 145 -12.55 7.40 -0.51
C TYR A 145 -12.14 7.65 0.94
N PHE A 146 -11.17 8.54 1.17
CA PHE A 146 -10.76 8.93 2.52
C PHE A 146 -11.89 9.68 3.25
N GLU A 147 -12.22 9.25 4.46
CA GLU A 147 -13.12 9.95 5.37
C GLU A 147 -12.31 10.63 6.48
N PRO A 148 -12.23 11.97 6.52
CA PRO A 148 -11.47 12.68 7.55
C PRO A 148 -12.14 12.65 8.93
N ASN A 149 -13.47 12.48 9.01
CA ASN A 149 -14.23 12.61 10.26
C ASN A 149 -14.52 11.27 10.95
N VAL A 150 -13.55 10.35 10.93
CA VAL A 150 -13.67 9.08 11.66
C VAL A 150 -13.39 9.32 13.16
N PRO A 151 -14.23 8.76 14.07
CA PRO A 151 -13.93 8.79 15.50
C PRO A 151 -12.52 8.29 15.79
N SER A 152 -11.75 9.09 16.52
CA SER A 152 -10.36 8.80 16.84
C SER A 152 -10.14 8.67 18.34
N TYR A 153 -9.04 8.01 18.71
CA TYR A 153 -8.64 7.81 20.10
C TYR A 153 -7.42 8.69 20.37
N PRO A 154 -7.57 9.90 20.94
CA PRO A 154 -6.45 10.77 21.25
C PRO A 154 -5.50 10.10 22.24
N TYR A 155 -4.22 10.50 22.22
CA TYR A 155 -3.26 10.03 23.21
C TYR A 155 -3.65 10.55 24.60
N ASP A 156 -4.08 9.63 25.47
CA ASP A 156 -4.55 9.90 26.82
C ASP A 156 -4.32 8.65 27.70
N PRO A 157 -3.15 8.54 28.34
CA PRO A 157 -2.85 7.43 29.24
C PRO A 157 -3.82 7.28 30.42
N GLU A 158 -4.40 8.38 30.91
CA GLU A 158 -5.33 8.32 32.05
C GLU A 158 -6.69 7.74 31.60
N ALA A 159 -7.19 8.15 30.43
CA ALA A 159 -8.37 7.52 29.84
C ALA A 159 -8.13 6.02 29.57
N ALA A 160 -6.93 5.65 29.12
CA ALA A 160 -6.57 4.25 28.94
C ALA A 160 -6.61 3.47 30.27
N ARG A 161 -6.08 4.03 31.38
CA ARG A 161 -6.16 3.41 32.71
C ARG A 161 -7.60 3.22 33.18
N SER A 162 -8.44 4.25 33.06
CA SER A 162 -9.86 4.17 33.42
C SER A 162 -10.58 3.03 32.67
N ILE A 163 -10.36 2.92 31.36
CA ILE A 163 -10.95 1.86 30.53
C ILE A 163 -10.49 0.46 30.98
N LEU A 164 -9.22 0.32 31.39
CA LEU A 164 -8.67 -0.95 31.88
C LEU A 164 -9.30 -1.34 33.21
N GLU A 165 -9.34 -0.41 34.16
CA GLU A 165 -9.90 -0.63 35.50
C GLU A 165 -11.38 -1.03 35.44
N GLU A 166 -12.18 -0.31 34.63
CA GLU A 166 -13.59 -0.65 34.39
C GLU A 166 -13.78 -2.06 33.80
N ALA A 167 -12.79 -2.54 33.04
CA ALA A 167 -12.78 -3.86 32.44
C ALA A 167 -12.11 -4.94 33.32
N GLY A 168 -11.73 -4.61 34.56
CA GLY A 168 -11.12 -5.52 35.52
C GLY A 168 -9.61 -5.77 35.31
N TRP A 169 -8.95 -4.91 34.53
CA TRP A 169 -7.51 -4.95 34.30
C TRP A 169 -6.79 -3.91 35.16
N SER A 170 -5.51 -4.15 35.44
CA SER A 170 -4.62 -3.20 36.10
C SER A 170 -3.46 -2.83 35.18
N TRP A 171 -2.97 -1.60 35.30
CA TRP A 171 -1.77 -1.11 34.62
C TRP A 171 -0.74 -0.73 35.68
N ASP A 172 0.26 -1.61 35.87
CA ASP A 172 1.42 -1.33 36.72
C ASP A 172 2.42 -0.43 35.95
N PRO A 173 2.86 0.71 36.50
CA PRO A 173 3.79 1.63 35.84
C PRO A 173 5.18 1.05 35.51
#